data_AF-A0A8R7UZ14-F1
#
_entry.id   AF-A0A8R7UZ14-F1
#
_cell.length_a   1.000
_cell.length_b   1.000
_cell.length_c   1.000
_cell.angle_alpha   90.00
_cell.angle_beta   90.00
_cell.angle_gamma   90.00
#
_symmetry.space_group_name_H-M   'P 1'
#
loop_
_entity.id
_entity.type
_entity.pdbx_description
1 polymer ?
#
loop_
_entity_poly.entity_id
_entity_poly.type
_entity_poly.pdbx_seq_one_letter_code
_entity_poly.pdbx_strand_id
1 'polypeptide(L)'
;MKVIHRSVRAGQKRLGQLAKWKTAEEVATLVRSLPVEEQPKQIIVTRKCMLEVHVSFQACLKIDKFSLKATEPQMVLYNIYDDWLKSISSYTAFSHLVLIPRASHVNNEKAKMLLKPDKAMVTEPHHIWAINL
;
A
#
# COMPACT_ATOMS: atom_id res chain seq x y z
N MET A 1 6.97 0.37 -0.48
CA MET A 1 6.28 1.33 -1.38
C MET A 1 7.31 2.06 -2.24
N LYS A 2 7.18 2.02 -3.57
CA LYS A 2 8.04 2.79 -4.49
C LYS A 2 7.31 4.05 -4.94
N VAL A 3 7.91 5.22 -4.73
CA VAL A 3 7.39 6.50 -5.19
C VAL A 3 8.02 6.87 -6.53
N ILE A 4 7.18 7.02 -7.56
CA ILE A 4 7.61 7.47 -8.89
C ILE A 4 7.38 8.98 -8.99
N HIS A 5 8.46 9.76 -8.96
CA HIS A 5 8.38 11.21 -9.04
C HIS A 5 7.95 11.69 -10.45
N ARG A 6 7.35 12.89 -10.51
CA ARG A 6 6.86 13.49 -11.76
C ARG A 6 7.96 13.70 -12.81
N SER A 7 9.22 13.80 -12.41
CA SER A 7 10.37 13.91 -13.33
C SER A 7 10.44 12.75 -14.32
N VAL A 8 10.02 11.55 -13.92
CA VAL A 8 10.01 10.35 -14.79
C VAL A 8 9.03 10.49 -15.97
N ARG A 9 8.04 11.39 -15.85
CA ARG A 9 7.03 11.64 -16.88
C ARG A 9 7.41 12.79 -17.84
N ALA A 10 8.49 13.53 -17.54
CA ALA A 10 8.88 14.68 -18.35
C ALA A 10 9.27 14.24 -19.77
N GLY A 11 8.72 14.91 -20.78
CA GLY A 11 9.04 14.66 -22.20
C GLY A 11 8.42 13.42 -22.84
N GLN A 12 7.53 12.70 -22.15
CA GLN A 12 6.97 11.43 -22.64
C GLN A 12 5.54 11.58 -23.19
N LYS A 13 5.30 11.11 -24.42
CA LYS A 13 3.98 11.21 -25.09
C LYS A 13 2.98 10.12 -24.67
N ARG A 14 3.45 8.91 -24.34
CA ARG A 14 2.61 7.73 -24.05
C ARG A 14 2.65 7.34 -22.57
N LEU A 15 2.16 8.23 -21.71
CA LEU A 15 2.25 8.10 -20.25
C LEU A 15 1.62 6.81 -19.68
N GLY A 16 0.53 6.31 -20.29
CA GLY A 16 -0.12 5.07 -19.84
C GLY A 16 0.70 3.81 -20.09
N GLN A 17 1.42 3.74 -21.22
CA GLN A 17 2.34 2.63 -21.51
C GLN A 17 3.60 2.77 -20.66
N LEU A 18 4.13 3.99 -20.54
CA LEU A 18 5.28 4.29 -19.70
C LEU A 18 5.05 3.87 -18.25
N ALA A 19 3.87 4.15 -17.68
CA ALA A 19 3.55 3.75 -16.31
C ALA A 19 3.65 2.23 -16.12
N LYS A 20 3.10 1.44 -17.06
CA LYS A 20 3.16 -0.03 -17.00
C LYS A 20 4.61 -0.54 -17.08
N TRP A 21 5.39 0.00 -18.01
CA TRP A 21 6.80 -0.36 -18.20
C TRP A 21 7.65 0.02 -16.98
N LYS A 22 7.51 1.25 -16.49
CA LYS A 22 8.25 1.72 -15.30
C LYS A 22 7.87 0.95 -14.04
N THR A 23 6.59 0.59 -13.86
CA THR A 23 6.20 -0.30 -12.77
C THR A 23 6.88 -1.67 -12.89
N ALA A 24 6.89 -2.27 -14.08
CA ALA A 24 7.54 -3.58 -14.28
C ALA A 24 9.06 -3.51 -14.05
N GLU A 25 9.71 -2.45 -14.53
CA GLU A 25 11.16 -2.21 -14.35
C GLU A 25 11.54 -2.06 -12.87
N GLU A 26 10.77 -1.29 -12.11
CA GLU A 26 11.01 -1.08 -10.67
C GLU A 26 10.74 -2.35 -9.87
N VAL A 27 9.72 -3.13 -10.23
CA VAL A 27 9.46 -4.44 -9.61
C VAL A 27 10.61 -5.42 -9.92
N ALA A 28 11.08 -5.47 -11.16
CA ALA A 28 12.21 -6.32 -11.53
C ALA A 28 13.51 -5.91 -10.80
N THR A 29 13.76 -4.61 -10.68
CA THR A 29 14.89 -4.06 -9.92
C THR A 29 14.81 -4.44 -8.44
N LEU A 30 13.61 -4.34 -7.85
CA LEU A 30 13.38 -4.74 -6.46
C LEU A 30 13.65 -6.24 -6.25
N VAL A 31 13.09 -7.11 -7.10
CA VAL A 31 13.30 -8.57 -6.97
C VAL A 31 14.79 -8.92 -7.10
N ARG A 32 15.51 -8.30 -8.04
CA ARG A 32 16.96 -8.53 -8.22
C ARG A 32 17.83 -7.98 -7.10
N SER A 33 17.33 -7.00 -6.34
CA SER A 33 18.06 -6.45 -5.20
C SER A 33 18.02 -7.35 -3.96
N LEU A 34 17.11 -8.33 -3.92
CA LEU A 34 16.96 -9.28 -2.81
C LEU A 34 17.87 -10.51 -2.99
N PRO A 35 18.40 -11.09 -1.90
CA PRO A 35 19.04 -12.40 -1.90
C PRO A 35 18.11 -13.47 -2.52
N VAL A 36 18.69 -14.52 -3.12
CA VAL A 36 17.92 -15.53 -3.86
C VAL A 36 16.90 -16.26 -2.96
N GLU A 37 17.18 -16.36 -1.66
CA GLU A 37 16.32 -16.96 -0.64
C GLU A 37 15.06 -16.14 -0.36
N GLU A 38 15.13 -14.81 -0.54
CA GLU A 38 14.03 -13.88 -0.29
C GLU A 38 13.22 -13.55 -1.56
N GLN A 39 13.67 -14.03 -2.72
CA GLN A 39 12.99 -13.75 -3.97
C GLN A 39 11.62 -14.44 -4.04
N PRO A 40 10.56 -13.70 -4.42
CA PRO A 40 9.22 -14.26 -4.47
C PRO A 40 9.09 -15.28 -5.60
N LYS A 41 8.51 -16.44 -5.29
CA LYS A 41 8.20 -17.47 -6.30
C LYS A 41 7.05 -17.05 -7.23
N GLN A 42 6.16 -16.20 -6.76
CA GLN A 42 4.97 -15.74 -7.47
C GLN A 42 4.71 -14.26 -7.20
N ILE A 43 4.32 -13.53 -8.25
CA ILE A 43 3.93 -12.11 -8.16
C ILE A 43 2.50 -11.98 -8.67
N ILE A 44 1.59 -11.59 -7.78
CA ILE A 44 0.18 -11.33 -8.13
C ILE A 44 0.03 -9.85 -8.48
N VAL A 45 -0.54 -9.56 -9.64
CA VAL A 45 -0.70 -8.19 -10.14
C VAL A 45 -2.18 -7.81 -10.16
N THR A 46 -2.53 -6.79 -9.37
CA THR A 46 -3.87 -6.18 -9.44
C THR A 46 -3.86 -4.99 -10.41
N ARG A 47 -4.83 -4.94 -11.33
CA ARG A 47 -5.18 -3.73 -12.09
C ARG A 47 -6.61 -3.33 -11.78
N LYS A 48 -6.98 -2.09 -12.11
CA LYS A 48 -8.38 -1.67 -12.13
C LYS A 48 -9.14 -2.57 -13.14
N CYS A 49 -9.70 -3.67 -12.66
CA CYS A 49 -10.58 -4.56 -13.40
C CYS A 49 -11.73 -5.01 -12.48
N MET A 50 -12.86 -5.19 -13.13
CA MET A 50 -14.22 -5.19 -12.63
C MET A 50 -14.65 -6.62 -12.27
N LEU A 51 -14.02 -7.24 -11.26
CA LEU A 51 -14.34 -8.60 -10.79
C LEU A 51 -14.57 -8.66 -9.28
N GLU A 52 -15.38 -9.63 -8.86
CA GLU A 52 -16.11 -9.75 -7.58
C GLU A 52 -15.24 -9.70 -6.31
N VAL A 53 -13.95 -10.02 -6.39
CA VAL A 53 -12.98 -9.91 -5.27
C VAL A 53 -12.08 -8.69 -5.49
N HIS A 54 -12.68 -7.50 -5.50
CA HIS A 54 -11.95 -6.25 -5.70
C HIS A 54 -11.20 -5.82 -4.43
N VAL A 55 -9.95 -6.28 -4.28
CA VAL A 55 -9.03 -5.72 -3.27
C VAL A 55 -8.51 -4.37 -3.78
N SER A 56 -9.13 -3.28 -3.33
CA SER A 56 -8.77 -1.93 -3.77
C SER A 56 -7.56 -1.39 -3.00
N PHE A 57 -6.36 -1.82 -3.38
CA PHE A 57 -5.11 -1.27 -2.84
C PHE A 57 -4.94 0.24 -3.14
N GLN A 58 -5.69 0.79 -4.10
CA GLN A 58 -5.71 2.23 -4.36
C GLN A 58 -6.20 3.03 -3.15
N ALA A 59 -7.14 2.48 -2.37
CA ALA A 59 -7.66 3.17 -1.19
C ALA A 59 -6.62 3.27 -0.07
N CYS A 60 -5.60 2.40 -0.04
CA CYS A 60 -4.48 2.53 0.90
C CYS A 60 -3.73 3.86 0.72
N LEU A 61 -3.65 4.42 -0.50
CA LEU A 61 -3.03 5.72 -0.74
C LEU A 61 -3.78 6.89 -0.09
N LYS A 62 -5.03 6.69 0.34
CA LYS A 62 -5.81 7.70 1.07
C LYS A 62 -5.48 7.75 2.57
N ILE A 63 -4.71 6.79 3.08
CA ILE A 63 -4.26 6.78 4.46
C ILE A 63 -3.15 7.82 4.60
N ASP A 64 -3.27 8.69 5.60
CA ASP A 64 -2.44 9.89 5.73
C ASP A 64 -0.93 9.56 5.80
N LYS A 65 -0.56 8.41 6.38
CA LYS A 65 0.84 7.94 6.46
C LYS A 65 1.45 7.54 5.11
N PHE A 66 0.63 7.13 4.15
CA PHE A 66 1.07 6.82 2.79
C PHE A 66 0.99 8.05 1.86
N SER A 67 0.39 9.16 2.32
CA SER A 67 0.30 10.40 1.55
C SER A 67 1.66 11.14 1.57
N LEU A 68 2.59 10.68 0.73
CA LEU A 68 3.93 11.25 0.67
C LEU A 68 4.02 12.45 -0.28
N LYS A 69 4.52 13.58 0.22
CA LYS A 69 5.02 14.69 -0.60
C LYS A 69 6.50 14.44 -0.93
N ALA A 70 6.75 13.61 -1.93
CA ALA A 70 8.12 13.31 -2.35
C ALA A 70 8.65 14.34 -3.36
N THR A 71 9.85 14.86 -3.13
CA THR A 71 10.60 15.73 -4.05
C THR A 71 11.42 14.93 -5.07
N GLU A 72 11.69 13.66 -4.78
CA GLU A 72 12.49 12.76 -5.61
C GLU A 72 11.92 11.31 -5.60
N PRO A 73 12.32 10.45 -6.56
CA PRO A 73 11.97 9.04 -6.53
C PRO A 73 12.61 8.35 -5.32
N GLN A 74 11.80 7.72 -4.48
CA GLN A 74 12.29 7.04 -3.28
C GLN A 74 11.59 5.69 -3.07
N MET A 75 12.30 4.78 -2.40
CA MET A 75 11.75 3.52 -1.93
C MET A 75 11.59 3.58 -0.42
N VAL A 76 10.37 3.38 0.08
CA VAL A 76 10.06 3.44 1.50
C VAL A 76 9.53 2.09 1.95
N LEU A 77 10.15 1.51 2.98
CA LEU A 77 9.72 0.26 3.58
C LEU A 77 8.61 0.53 4.59
N TYR A 78 7.56 -0.28 4.54
CA TYR A 78 6.45 -0.26 5.50
C TYR A 78 6.06 -1.68 5.83
N ASN A 79 5.78 -1.94 7.11
CA ASN A 79 5.08 -3.14 7.52
C ASN A 79 3.58 -2.81 7.62
N ILE A 80 2.77 -3.31 6.69
CA ILE A 80 1.34 -2.98 6.63
C ILE A 80 0.51 -3.67 7.73
N TYR A 81 1.08 -4.63 8.45
CA TYR A 81 0.41 -5.34 9.53
C TYR A 81 0.79 -4.83 10.91
N ASP A 82 1.77 -3.92 11.02
CA ASP A 82 2.32 -3.49 12.30
C ASP A 82 2.59 -4.70 13.22
N ASP A 83 1.93 -4.74 14.38
CA ASP A 83 2.05 -5.79 15.39
C ASP A 83 0.96 -6.86 15.34
N TRP A 84 0.05 -6.82 14.36
CA TRP A 84 -1.07 -7.78 14.26
C TRP A 84 -0.62 -9.24 14.27
N LEU A 85 0.53 -9.54 13.65
CA LEU A 85 1.04 -10.92 13.59
C LEU A 85 1.48 -11.49 14.94
N LYS A 86 1.57 -10.67 16.00
CA LYS A 86 1.84 -11.13 17.37
C LYS A 86 0.60 -11.75 18.03
N SER A 87 -0.61 -11.32 17.64
CA SER A 87 -1.88 -11.71 18.28
C SER A 87 -2.82 -12.48 17.36
N ILE A 88 -2.77 -12.25 16.04
CA ILE A 88 -3.66 -12.87 15.06
C ILE A 88 -2.90 -13.55 13.93
N SER A 89 -3.55 -14.51 13.27
CA SER A 89 -2.99 -15.21 12.13
C SER A 89 -2.81 -14.28 10.92
N SER A 90 -1.89 -14.62 10.02
CA SER A 90 -1.68 -13.91 8.76
C SER A 90 -2.94 -13.86 7.89
N TYR A 91 -3.77 -14.91 7.92
CA TYR A 91 -5.04 -14.94 7.20
C TYR A 91 -6.04 -13.92 7.76
N THR A 92 -6.15 -13.82 9.08
CA THR A 92 -7.01 -12.85 9.76
C THR A 92 -6.52 -11.42 9.52
N ALA A 93 -5.20 -11.19 9.65
CA ALA A 93 -4.57 -9.89 9.39
C ALA A 93 -4.79 -9.45 7.94
N PHE A 94 -4.65 -10.36 6.97
CA PHE A 94 -4.94 -10.10 5.57
C PHE A 94 -6.43 -9.79 5.35
N SER A 95 -7.34 -10.51 6.00
CA SER A 95 -8.79 -10.24 5.92
C SER A 95 -9.14 -8.86 6.45
N HIS A 96 -8.57 -8.44 7.59
CA HIS A 96 -8.71 -7.07 8.12
C HIS A 96 -8.17 -6.03 7.12
N LEU A 97 -7.00 -6.31 6.53
CA LEU A 97 -6.38 -5.43 5.54
C LEU A 97 -7.22 -5.29 4.26
N VAL A 98 -8.02 -6.28 3.87
CA VAL A 98 -8.92 -6.14 2.72
C VAL A 98 -10.15 -5.29 3.07
N LEU A 99 -10.63 -5.36 4.31
CA LEU A 99 -11.82 -4.64 4.77
C LEU A 99 -11.57 -3.14 4.92
N ILE A 100 -10.41 -2.72 5.46
CA ILE A 100 -10.13 -1.31 5.75
C ILE A 100 -10.11 -0.42 4.48
N PRO A 101 -9.37 -0.77 3.41
CA PRO A 101 -9.37 -0.02 2.15
C PRO A 101 -10.73 -0.06 1.46
N ARG A 102 -11.47 -1.16 1.60
CA ARG A 102 -12.85 -1.27 1.09
C ARG A 102 -13.79 -0.30 1.81
N ALA A 103 -13.71 -0.22 3.14
CA ALA A 103 -14.47 0.74 3.93
C ALA A 103 -14.10 2.20 3.56
N SER A 104 -12.80 2.50 3.41
CA SER A 104 -12.33 3.83 2.99
C SER A 104 -12.71 4.20 1.55
N HIS A 105 -12.88 3.20 0.67
CA HIS A 105 -13.40 3.41 -0.68
C HIS A 105 -14.88 3.81 -0.66
N VAL A 106 -15.70 3.16 0.18
CA VAL A 106 -17.14 3.41 0.30
C VAL A 106 -17.44 4.71 1.06
N ASN A 107 -16.85 4.88 2.25
CA ASN A 107 -17.02 6.09 3.06
C ASN A 107 -15.74 6.38 3.86
N ASN A 108 -14.96 7.34 3.38
CA ASN A 108 -13.67 7.69 3.97
C ASN A 108 -13.82 8.30 5.38
N GLU A 109 -14.82 9.16 5.60
CA GLU A 109 -15.02 9.83 6.88
C GLU A 109 -15.40 8.83 7.97
N LYS A 110 -16.38 7.96 7.69
CA LYS A 110 -16.76 6.88 8.62
C LYS A 110 -15.63 5.90 8.85
N ALA A 111 -14.88 5.55 7.81
CA ALA A 111 -13.71 4.68 7.96
C ALA A 111 -12.65 5.32 8.88
N LYS A 112 -12.34 6.61 8.72
CA LYS A 112 -11.41 7.33 9.60
C LYS A 112 -11.92 7.40 11.03
N MET A 113 -13.23 7.64 11.24
CA MET A 113 -13.85 7.61 12.57
C MET A 113 -13.77 6.23 13.22
N LEU A 114 -13.98 5.14 12.46
CA LEU A 114 -13.88 3.78 12.98
C LEU A 114 -12.43 3.35 13.26
N LEU A 115 -11.47 3.84 12.47
CA LEU A 115 -10.04 3.57 12.70
C LEU A 115 -9.47 4.35 13.88
N LYS A 116 -10.11 5.47 14.26
CA LYS A 116 -9.75 6.31 15.40
C LYS A 116 -11.01 6.79 16.13
N PRO A 117 -11.72 5.89 16.84
CA PRO A 117 -12.97 6.21 17.50
C PRO A 117 -12.79 7.12 18.72
N ASP A 118 -11.64 7.02 19.40
CA ASP A 118 -11.32 7.81 20.58
C ASP A 118 -10.06 8.67 20.34
N LYS A 119 -10.07 9.90 20.85
CA LYS A 119 -8.90 10.80 20.85
C LYS A 119 -7.74 10.25 21.68
N ALA A 120 -8.02 9.33 22.61
CA ALA A 120 -7.00 8.64 23.39
C ALA A 120 -6.23 7.57 22.59
N MET A 121 -6.73 7.15 21.41
CA MET A 121 -6.02 6.17 20.58
C MET A 121 -4.84 6.81 19.86
N VAL A 122 -3.66 6.61 20.42
CA VAL A 122 -2.40 7.05 19.82
C VAL A 122 -1.92 5.99 18.82
N THR A 123 -1.57 6.45 17.61
CA THR A 123 -0.84 5.65 16.63
C THR A 123 0.65 5.85 16.90
N GLU A 124 1.41 4.78 17.08
CA GLU A 124 2.86 4.90 17.28
C GLU A 124 3.54 5.48 16.03
N PRO A 125 4.67 6.20 16.15
CA PRO A 125 5.33 6.84 15.02
C PRO A 125 5.70 5.86 13.90
N HIS A 126 5.98 4.60 14.23
CA HIS A 126 6.34 3.55 13.27
C HIS A 126 5.13 2.72 12.80
N HIS A 127 4.01 2.73 13.53
CA HIS A 127 2.78 2.00 13.16
C HIS A 127 1.86 2.77 12.21
N ILE A 128 1.21 2.06 11.29
CA ILE A 128 0.21 2.62 10.37
C ILE A 128 -1.17 2.67 11.05
N TRP A 129 -1.50 1.63 11.82
CA TRP A 129 -2.78 1.43 12.47
C TRP A 129 -2.71 1.77 13.96
N ALA A 130 -3.85 2.10 14.56
CA ALA A 130 -3.93 2.31 15.99
C ALA A 130 -3.76 0.97 16.74
N ILE A 131 -3.20 1.03 17.95
CA ILE A 131 -2.72 -0.14 18.73
C ILE A 131 -3.82 -1.18 19.06
N ASN A 132 -5.12 -0.83 18.97
CA ASN A 132 -6.23 -1.75 19.27
C ASN A 132 -7.08 -2.14 18.05
N LEU A 133 -6.50 -2.15 16.84
CA LEU A 133 -7.13 -2.73 15.63
C LEU A 133 -6.68 -4.17 15.40
#